data_AF-A0A0R1U0T2-F1
#
_entry.id   AF-A0A0R1U0T2-F1
#
_cell.length_a   1.000
_cell.length_b   1.000
_cell.length_c   1.000
_cell.angle_alpha   90.00
_cell.angle_beta   90.00
_cell.angle_gamma   90.00
#
_symmetry.space_group_name_H-M   'P 1'
#
loop_
_entity.id
_entity.type
_entity.pdbx_description
1 polymer ?
#
loop_
_entity_poly.entity_id
_entity_poly.type
_entity_poly.pdbx_seq_one_letter_code
_entity_poly.pdbx_strand_id
1 'polypeptide(L)'
;MAVVLFIISLLILVVIPNVSKQRTNAETVNTHALQSELNTQAQLYADEKGVEMNSVQPADLEKAGYLTDKQVKEIDKHHLKVGDQG
;
A
#
# COMPACT_ATOMS: atom_id res chain seq x y z
N MET A 1 34.95 27.69 10.71
CA MET A 1 34.48 26.72 9.70
C MET A 1 34.14 25.34 10.30
N ALA A 2 35.00 24.73 11.13
CA ALA A 2 34.75 23.40 11.71
C ALA A 2 33.48 23.29 12.58
N VAL A 3 33.18 24.30 13.41
CA VAL A 3 31.98 24.32 14.25
C VAL A 3 30.69 24.32 13.44
N VAL A 4 30.69 24.99 12.27
CA VAL A 4 29.53 25.03 11.38
C VAL A 4 29.25 23.64 10.80
N LEU A 5 30.29 22.93 10.34
CA LEU A 5 30.15 21.56 9.85
C LEU A 5 29.69 20.60 10.94
N PHE A 6 30.15 20.79 12.17
CA PHE A 6 29.72 20.01 13.33
C PHE A 6 28.23 20.22 13.66
N ILE A 7 27.73 21.45 13.57
CA ILE A 7 26.31 21.73 13.80
C ILE A 7 25.44 21.16 12.67
N ILE A 8 25.86 21.31 11.41
CA ILE A 8 25.14 20.75 10.25
C ILE A 8 25.03 19.22 10.35
N SER A 9 26.09 18.53 10.77
CA SER A 9 26.04 17.07 10.92
C SER A 9 25.05 16.62 12.01
N LEU A 10 24.98 17.34 13.13
CA LEU A 10 23.98 17.08 14.18
C LEU A 10 22.54 17.31 13.70
N LEU A 11 22.30 18.36 12.92
CA LEU A 11 20.98 18.63 12.35
C LEU A 11 20.55 17.54 11.37
N ILE A 12 21.45 17.09 10.49
CA ILE A 12 21.19 15.99 9.54
C ILE A 12 20.86 14.69 10.30
N LEU A 13 21.58 14.40 11.39
CA LEU A 13 21.35 13.22 12.23
C LEU A 13 19.94 13.18 12.83
N VAL A 14 19.33 14.34 13.12
CA VAL A 14 17.98 14.42 13.68
C VAL A 14 16.90 14.35 12.59
N VAL A 15 17.14 14.98 11.43
CA VAL A 15 16.15 15.08 10.35
C VAL A 15 15.98 13.77 9.58
N ILE A 16 17.07 13.09 9.20
CA ILE A 16 17.02 11.83 8.43
C ILE A 16 16.13 10.75 9.07
N PRO A 17 16.29 10.38 10.37
CA PRO A 17 15.47 9.33 10.96
C PRO A 17 14.00 9.75 11.06
N ASN A 18 13.71 11.03 11.23
CA ASN A 18 12.34 11.53 11.29
C ASN A 18 11.64 11.42 9.93
N VAL A 19 12.33 11.79 8.84
CA VAL A 19 11.81 11.65 7.47
C VAL A 19 11.64 10.18 7.09
N SER A 20 12.59 9.32 7.44
CA SER A 20 12.51 7.89 7.17
C SER A 20 11.29 7.25 7.85
N LYS A 21 11.03 7.57 9.12
CA LYS A 21 9.86 7.05 9.85
C LYS A 21 8.54 7.51 9.24
N GLN A 22 8.45 8.78 8.83
CA GLN A 22 7.25 9.32 8.18
C GLN A 22 6.99 8.64 6.83
N ARG A 23 8.05 8.38 6.04
CA ARG A 23 7.94 7.62 4.79
C ARG A 23 7.41 6.20 5.04
N THR A 24 7.99 5.48 6.00
CA THR A 24 7.53 4.12 6.33
C THR A 24 6.07 4.13 6.78
N ASN A 25 5.67 5.07 7.64
CA ASN A 25 4.27 5.19 8.06
C ASN A 25 3.32 5.45 6.88
N ALA A 26 3.72 6.32 5.94
CA ALA A 26 2.93 6.59 4.75
C ALA A 26 2.82 5.35 3.84
N GLU A 27 3.90 4.59 3.69
CA GLU A 27 3.91 3.31 2.97
C GLU A 27 2.95 2.31 3.65
N THR A 28 3.02 2.15 4.97
CA THR A 28 2.11 1.25 5.72
C THR A 28 0.64 1.65 5.60
N VAL A 29 0.31 2.93 5.81
CA VAL A 29 -1.08 3.42 5.70
C VAL A 29 -1.62 3.25 4.28
N ASN A 30 -0.79 3.51 3.26
CA ASN A 30 -1.17 3.30 1.87
C ASN A 30 -1.43 1.82 1.57
N THR A 31 -0.55 0.91 2.02
CA THR A 31 -0.75 -0.53 1.86
C THR A 31 -2.04 -1.02 2.55
N HIS A 32 -2.34 -0.54 3.76
CA HIS A 32 -3.60 -0.86 4.44
C HIS A 32 -4.83 -0.33 3.69
N ALA A 33 -4.77 0.89 3.17
CA ALA A 33 -5.85 1.45 2.36
C ALA A 33 -6.08 0.64 1.08
N LEU A 34 -5.00 0.27 0.40
CA LEU A 34 -5.03 -0.58 -0.80
C LEU A 34 -5.61 -1.97 -0.51
N GLN A 35 -5.26 -2.57 0.63
CA GLN A 35 -5.85 -3.83 1.09
C GLN A 35 -7.35 -3.70 1.36
N SER A 36 -7.77 -2.62 2.03
CA SER A 36 -9.19 -2.35 2.29
C SER A 36 -9.98 -2.14 0.99
N GLU A 37 -9.40 -1.42 0.03
CA GLU A 37 -10.00 -1.20 -1.28
C GLU A 37 -10.10 -2.51 -2.05
N LEU A 38 -9.02 -3.30 -2.13
CA LEU A 38 -9.02 -4.64 -2.72
C LEU A 38 -10.13 -5.52 -2.14
N ASN A 39 -10.28 -5.57 -0.82
CA ASN A 39 -11.33 -6.34 -0.16
C ASN A 39 -12.73 -5.83 -0.48
N THR A 40 -12.93 -4.51 -0.52
CA THR A 40 -14.22 -3.92 -0.85
C THR A 40 -14.61 -4.22 -2.30
N GLN A 41 -13.66 -4.07 -3.23
CA GLN A 41 -13.88 -4.36 -4.64
C GLN A 41 -14.10 -5.85 -4.89
N ALA A 42 -13.36 -6.72 -4.19
CA ALA A 42 -13.58 -8.16 -4.24
C ALA A 42 -14.96 -8.57 -3.71
N GLN A 43 -15.42 -7.94 -2.63
CA GLN A 43 -16.76 -8.18 -2.09
C GLN A 43 -17.84 -7.75 -3.08
N LEU A 44 -17.72 -6.56 -3.68
CA LEU A 44 -18.67 -6.08 -4.69
C LEU A 44 -18.74 -7.03 -5.90
N TYR A 45 -17.58 -7.45 -6.41
CA TYR A 45 -17.51 -8.40 -7.52
C TYR A 45 -18.10 -9.77 -7.15
N ALA A 46 -17.81 -10.26 -5.94
CA ALA A 46 -18.35 -11.50 -5.40
C ALA A 46 -19.89 -11.47 -5.32
N ASP A 47 -20.44 -10.37 -4.82
CA ASP A 47 -21.89 -10.17 -4.69
C ASP A 47 -22.56 -10.05 -6.07
N GLU A 48 -21.96 -9.34 -7.02
CA GLU A 48 -22.52 -9.17 -8.37
C GLU A 48 -22.45 -10.43 -9.23
N LYS A 49 -21.43 -11.27 -9.03
CA LYS A 49 -21.24 -12.51 -9.80
C LYS A 49 -21.74 -13.77 -9.08
N GLY A 50 -22.12 -13.65 -7.81
CA GLY A 50 -22.50 -14.80 -6.97
C GLY A 50 -21.34 -15.78 -6.75
N VAL A 51 -20.10 -15.28 -6.71
CA VAL A 51 -18.89 -16.09 -6.49
C VAL A 51 -18.36 -15.86 -5.09
N GLU A 52 -17.62 -16.83 -4.53
CA GLU A 52 -17.01 -16.64 -3.22
C GLU A 52 -15.89 -15.59 -3.27
N MET A 53 -15.88 -14.68 -2.29
CA MET A 53 -14.88 -13.62 -2.15
C MET A 53 -13.44 -14.14 -2.23
N ASN A 54 -13.17 -15.31 -1.63
CA ASN A 54 -11.83 -15.92 -1.61
C ASN A 54 -11.38 -16.50 -2.97
N SER A 55 -12.30 -16.66 -3.93
CA SER A 55 -11.96 -17.08 -5.30
C SER A 55 -11.68 -15.90 -6.23
N VAL A 56 -11.91 -14.66 -5.79
CA VAL A 56 -11.71 -13.47 -6.61
C VAL A 56 -10.22 -13.13 -6.69
N GLN A 57 -9.65 -13.14 -7.89
CA GLN A 57 -8.27 -12.72 -8.09
C GLN A 57 -8.20 -11.22 -8.44
N PRO A 58 -7.12 -10.52 -8.06
CA PRO A 58 -6.89 -9.14 -8.45
C PRO A 58 -6.93 -8.91 -9.96
N ALA A 59 -6.52 -9.90 -10.76
CA ALA A 59 -6.57 -9.85 -12.22
C ALA A 59 -8.01 -9.90 -12.78
N ASP A 60 -8.96 -10.51 -12.05
CA ASP A 60 -10.37 -10.53 -12.45
C ASP A 60 -11.02 -9.18 -12.16
N LEU A 61 -10.63 -8.54 -11.05
CA LEU A 61 -11.05 -7.19 -10.68
C LEU A 61 -10.52 -6.13 -11.65
N GLU A 62 -9.29 -6.29 -12.16
CA GLU A 62 -8.72 -5.44 -13.21
C GLU A 62 -9.52 -5.55 -14.51
N LYS A 63 -9.74 -6.79 -14.99
CA LYS A 63 -10.50 -7.05 -16.22
C LYS A 63 -11.93 -6.56 -16.14
N ALA A 64 -12.53 -6.64 -14.96
CA ALA A 64 -13.88 -6.16 -14.70
C ALA A 64 -13.95 -4.65 -14.41
N GLY A 65 -12.80 -3.96 -14.34
CA GLY A 65 -12.70 -2.51 -14.20
C GLY A 65 -12.83 -1.97 -12.77
N TYR A 66 -12.79 -2.84 -11.76
CA TYR A 66 -12.84 -2.46 -10.34
C TYR A 66 -11.49 -2.01 -9.80
N LEU A 67 -10.38 -2.40 -10.45
CA LEU A 67 -9.02 -1.97 -10.13
C LEU A 67 -8.32 -1.42 -11.37
N THR A 68 -7.46 -0.43 -11.16
CA THR A 68 -6.57 0.12 -12.19
C THR A 68 -5.27 -0.68 -12.29
N ASP A 69 -4.59 -0.63 -13.45
CA ASP A 69 -3.27 -1.28 -13.64
C ASP A 69 -2.25 -0.88 -12.56
N LYS A 70 -2.35 0.35 -12.05
CA LYS A 70 -1.47 0.86 -10.99
C LYS A 70 -1.75 0.17 -9.65
N GLN A 71 -3.01 0.00 -9.29
CA GLN A 71 -3.40 -0.70 -8.07
C GLN A 71 -3.00 -2.18 -8.13
N VAL A 72 -3.19 -2.84 -9.28
CA VAL A 72 -2.78 -4.25 -9.47
C VAL A 72 -1.28 -4.43 -9.31
N LYS A 73 -0.47 -3.53 -9.87
CA LYS A 73 0.99 -3.56 -9.72
C LYS A 73 1.44 -3.37 -8.28
N GLU A 74 0.82 -2.45 -7.53
CA GLU A 74 1.15 -2.27 -6.12
C GLU A 74 0.67 -3.45 -5.27
N ILE A 75 -0.49 -4.04 -5.58
CA ILE A 75 -0.99 -5.29 -4.95
C ILE A 75 0.00 -6.44 -5.16
N ASP A 76 0.49 -6.63 -6.38
CA ASP A 76 1.48 -7.68 -6.72
C ASP A 76 2.79 -7.45 -5.96
N LYS A 77 3.32 -6.22 -6.03
CA LYS A 77 4.56 -5.80 -5.36
C LYS A 77 4.51 -5.95 -3.84
N HIS A 78 3.34 -5.73 -3.24
CA HIS A 78 3.12 -5.90 -1.80
C HIS A 78 2.53 -7.27 -1.42
N HIS A 79 2.39 -8.19 -2.39
CA HIS A 79 1.84 -9.53 -2.23
C HIS A 79 0.48 -9.58 -1.50
N LEU A 80 -0.35 -8.57 -1.73
CA LEU A 80 -1.66 -8.43 -1.10
C LEU A 80 -2.65 -9.45 -1.67
N LYS A 81 -3.45 -10.08 -0.78
CA LYS A 81 -4.46 -11.08 -1.16
C LYS A 81 -5.84 -10.68 -0.66
N VAL A 82 -6.87 -11.05 -1.41
CA VAL A 82 -8.26 -10.85 -0.97
C VAL A 82 -8.51 -11.63 0.33
N GLY A 83 -9.10 -10.96 1.32
CA GLY A 83 -9.39 -11.53 2.63
C GLY A 83 -8.21 -11.49 3.60
N ASP A 84 -7.04 -11.03 3.18
CA ASP A 84 -5.89 -10.83 4.09
C ASP A 84 -6.15 -9.62 4.98
N GLN A 85 -6.11 -9.82 6.29
CA GLN A 85 -6.11 -8.74 7.27
C GLN A 85 -4.70 -8.73 7.84
N GLY A 86 -3.83 -7.91 7.22
CA GLY A 86 -2.46 -7.72 7.68
C GLY A 86 -2.38 -7.38 9.17
#